data_AF-A0A6P5Q9Y1-F1
#
_entry.id   AF-A0A6P5Q9Y1-F1
#
_cell.length_a   1.000
_cell.length_b   1.000
_cell.length_c   1.000
_cell.angle_alpha   90.00
_cell.angle_beta   90.00
_cell.angle_gamma   90.00
#
_symmetry.space_group_name_H-M   'P 1'
#
loop_
_entity.id
_entity.type
_entity.pdbx_description
1 polymer ?
#
loop_
_entity_poly.entity_id
_entity_poly.type
_entity_poly.pdbx_seq_one_letter_code
_entity_poly.pdbx_strand_id
1 'polypeptide(L)'
;MTSKIFKFFLTWWLTQQVTGLTGPVMLDMAPNAFDDQYEGCVEDMEKRAPQLLQEDFNMNEKLKLEWKKAEIKWKEIKNCMSYPQGFHDFHGTALVAYTGEIFRSFNEATREFKVNPGNFHYKAFHYYLTRALQLLSDQRCSAVYRGTNVKFLYTGTGSVRFGQFTSSSLSWKVATSQPYFNGQGTVFIINTCLGVHIKRCSYKTNEEEVLIPGYEVYHKVTTQTVKGYIQISLDSPERKKSNFNCVYSGSTQAVKISSLESRESCASLFLVVLLGLLVQQLTLAEL
;
A
#
# COMPACT_ATOMS: atom_id res chain seq x y z
N MET A 1 7.26 -53.35 -7.55
CA MET A 1 6.10 -52.43 -7.73
C MET A 1 6.40 -51.09 -7.07
N THR A 2 7.29 -50.28 -7.65
CA THR A 2 7.77 -49.02 -7.03
C THR A 2 8.21 -47.98 -8.07
N SER A 3 7.61 -48.00 -9.28
CA SER A 3 8.00 -47.10 -10.39
C SER A 3 6.85 -46.28 -10.97
N LYS A 4 5.59 -46.54 -10.58
CA LYS A 4 4.43 -45.80 -11.08
C LYS A 4 3.97 -44.64 -10.17
N ILE A 5 4.36 -44.63 -8.90
CA ILE A 5 3.97 -43.59 -7.94
C ILE A 5 4.86 -42.34 -8.08
N PHE A 6 6.15 -42.51 -8.41
CA PHE A 6 7.08 -41.39 -8.53
C PHE A 6 6.91 -40.58 -9.83
N LYS A 7 6.32 -41.17 -10.88
CA LYS A 7 5.98 -40.44 -12.13
C LYS A 7 4.73 -39.57 -12.01
N PHE A 8 3.87 -39.82 -11.03
CA PHE A 8 2.67 -39.01 -10.83
C PHE A 8 2.95 -37.72 -10.05
N PHE A 9 3.98 -37.72 -9.19
CA PHE A 9 4.39 -36.52 -8.46
C PHE A 9 5.28 -35.56 -9.29
N LEU A 10 6.02 -36.06 -10.28
CA LEU A 10 6.82 -35.19 -11.16
C LEU A 10 6.01 -34.54 -12.30
N THR A 11 4.87 -35.10 -12.71
CA THR A 11 3.97 -34.49 -13.69
C THR A 11 2.92 -33.58 -13.06
N TRP A 12 2.68 -33.71 -11.74
CA TRP A 12 1.87 -32.75 -10.99
C TRP A 12 2.65 -31.47 -10.63
N TRP A 13 3.99 -31.50 -10.76
CA TRP A 13 4.85 -30.33 -10.61
C TRP A 13 5.02 -29.50 -11.89
N LEU A 14 4.30 -29.85 -12.97
CA LEU A 14 4.41 -29.20 -14.29
C LEU A 14 3.17 -28.40 -14.72
N THR A 15 2.21 -28.09 -13.84
CA THR A 15 1.03 -27.28 -14.22
C THR A 15 0.58 -26.23 -13.20
N GLN A 16 1.50 -25.71 -12.37
CA GLN A 16 1.28 -24.44 -11.62
C GLN A 16 2.18 -23.29 -12.07
N GLN A 17 2.67 -23.32 -13.31
CA GLN A 17 2.92 -22.08 -14.05
C GLN A 17 1.66 -21.71 -14.86
N VAL A 18 0.56 -21.50 -14.13
CA VAL A 18 -0.64 -20.90 -14.71
C VAL A 18 -0.40 -19.39 -14.72
N THR A 19 0.14 -18.94 -15.85
CA THR A 19 -0.15 -17.66 -16.49
C THR A 19 -0.01 -16.40 -15.63
N GLY A 20 1.13 -15.72 -15.74
CA GLY A 20 1.20 -14.27 -15.56
C GLY A 20 0.46 -13.53 -16.69
N LEU A 21 -0.84 -13.78 -16.82
CA LEU A 21 -1.75 -12.98 -17.64
C LEU A 21 -2.37 -11.92 -16.73
N THR A 22 -1.55 -10.98 -16.27
CA THR A 22 -2.08 -9.75 -15.69
C THR A 22 -2.55 -8.90 -16.85
N GLY A 23 -3.87 -8.92 -17.08
CA GLY A 23 -4.52 -7.95 -17.95
C GLY A 23 -4.19 -6.51 -17.53
N PRO A 24 -4.48 -5.54 -18.39
CA PRO A 24 -4.29 -4.14 -18.02
C PRO A 24 -5.06 -3.78 -16.75
N VAL A 25 -4.45 -2.95 -15.89
CA VAL A 25 -5.05 -2.44 -14.67
C VAL A 25 -5.78 -1.14 -14.99
N MET A 26 -7.05 -1.04 -14.63
CA MET A 26 -7.82 0.19 -14.80
C MET A 26 -7.49 1.18 -13.68
N LEU A 27 -7.23 2.44 -14.05
CA LEU A 27 -7.12 3.54 -13.10
C LEU A 27 -8.50 3.92 -12.57
N ASP A 28 -8.58 4.18 -11.28
CA ASP A 28 -9.80 4.58 -10.58
C ASP A 28 -9.47 5.52 -9.40
N MET A 29 -10.42 5.69 -8.47
CA MET A 29 -10.25 6.49 -7.25
C MET A 29 -9.69 5.69 -6.06
N ALA A 30 -9.18 4.47 -6.28
CA ALA A 30 -8.68 3.53 -5.28
C ALA A 30 -9.62 3.36 -4.07
N PRO A 31 -10.85 2.82 -4.27
CA PRO A 31 -11.86 2.72 -3.21
C PRO A 31 -11.52 1.71 -2.11
N ASN A 32 -10.56 0.81 -2.37
CA ASN A 32 -10.16 -0.25 -1.44
C ASN A 32 -8.90 0.09 -0.62
N ALA A 33 -8.24 1.19 -0.94
CA ALA A 33 -6.96 1.53 -0.32
C ALA A 33 -7.13 2.14 1.07
N PHE A 34 -6.21 1.84 1.99
CA PHE A 34 -6.06 2.57 3.24
C PHE A 34 -5.41 3.93 2.97
N ASP A 35 -6.18 5.00 3.11
CA ASP A 35 -5.78 6.35 2.71
C ASP A 35 -5.78 7.34 3.88
N ASP A 36 -5.68 6.86 5.12
CA ASP A 36 -5.84 7.67 6.34
C ASP A 36 -4.91 8.91 6.36
N GLN A 37 -5.51 10.09 6.56
CA GLN A 37 -4.80 11.36 6.68
C GLN A 37 -4.54 11.78 8.13
N TYR A 38 -5.12 11.06 9.10
CA TYR A 38 -5.01 11.33 10.53
C TYR A 38 -5.49 12.74 10.92
N GLU A 39 -6.52 13.25 10.24
CA GLU A 39 -7.08 14.56 10.51
C GLU A 39 -7.80 14.56 11.87
N GLY A 40 -7.28 15.37 12.79
CA GLY A 40 -7.85 15.54 14.14
C GLY A 40 -7.38 14.53 15.18
N CYS A 41 -6.45 13.62 14.86
CA CYS A 41 -5.96 12.60 15.80
C CYS A 41 -4.44 12.45 15.85
N VAL A 42 -3.69 13.45 15.40
CA VAL A 42 -2.21 13.42 15.42
C VAL A 42 -1.69 13.17 16.84
N GLU A 43 -2.18 13.90 17.85
CA GLU A 43 -1.72 13.72 19.23
C GLU A 43 -2.02 12.34 19.81
N ASP A 44 -3.19 11.78 19.49
CA ASP A 44 -3.58 10.44 19.91
C ASP A 44 -2.71 9.38 19.22
N MET A 45 -2.46 9.54 17.93
CA MET A 45 -1.58 8.66 17.17
C MET A 45 -0.13 8.75 17.63
N GLU A 46 0.41 9.93 17.96
CA GLU A 46 1.77 10.05 18.52
C GLU A 46 1.93 9.26 19.83
N LYS A 47 0.89 9.24 20.67
CA LYS A 47 0.91 8.45 21.92
C LYS A 47 0.79 6.95 21.66
N ARG A 48 -0.01 6.55 20.67
CA ARG A 48 -0.37 5.14 20.43
C ARG A 48 0.53 4.42 19.43
N ALA A 49 1.08 5.13 18.46
CA ALA A 49 1.89 4.58 17.38
C ALA A 49 3.11 3.76 17.86
N PRO A 50 3.80 4.08 18.99
CA PRO A 50 4.87 3.22 19.50
C PRO A 50 4.40 1.80 19.83
N GLN A 51 3.23 1.65 20.47
CA GLN A 51 2.66 0.34 20.76
C GLN A 51 2.22 -0.38 19.47
N LEU A 52 1.52 0.34 18.58
CA LEU A 52 1.09 -0.22 17.29
C LEU A 52 2.27 -0.68 16.43
N LEU A 53 3.42 0.01 16.51
CA LEU A 53 4.62 -0.38 15.79
C LEU A 53 5.18 -1.72 16.31
N GLN A 54 5.14 -1.93 17.63
CA GLN A 54 5.52 -3.21 18.21
C GLN A 54 4.56 -4.33 17.81
N GLU A 55 3.26 -4.05 17.72
CA GLU A 55 2.24 -4.99 17.22
C GLU A 55 2.48 -5.32 15.74
N ASP A 56 2.74 -4.33 14.90
CA ASP A 56 3.10 -4.52 13.50
C ASP A 56 4.36 -5.39 13.38
N PHE A 57 5.40 -5.15 14.19
CA PHE A 57 6.62 -5.98 14.19
C PHE A 57 6.39 -7.42 14.61
N ASN A 58 5.48 -7.67 15.56
CA ASN A 58 5.16 -9.03 16.00
C ASN A 58 4.46 -9.83 14.90
N MET A 59 3.67 -9.16 14.05
CA MET A 59 2.95 -9.78 12.95
C MET A 59 3.72 -9.74 11.61
N ASN A 60 4.76 -8.92 11.51
CA ASN A 60 5.48 -8.64 10.27
C ASN A 60 6.99 -8.57 10.49
N GLU A 61 7.64 -9.73 10.52
CA GLU A 61 9.09 -9.84 10.71
C GLU A 61 9.89 -9.13 9.59
N LYS A 62 9.34 -9.04 8.37
CA LYS A 62 9.96 -8.29 7.26
C LYS A 62 10.02 -6.80 7.56
N LEU A 63 8.91 -6.21 8.04
CA LEU A 63 8.87 -4.81 8.46
C LEU A 63 9.84 -4.56 9.60
N LYS A 64 9.88 -5.43 10.61
CA LYS A 64 10.79 -5.31 11.75
C LYS A 64 12.26 -5.31 11.34
N LEU A 65 12.64 -6.20 10.42
CA LEU A 65 14.00 -6.25 9.90
C LEU A 65 14.35 -5.01 9.07
N GLU A 66 13.45 -4.57 8.20
CA GLU A 66 13.65 -3.36 7.40
C GLU A 66 13.75 -2.11 8.28
N TRP A 67 12.88 -2.00 9.29
CA TRP A 67 12.89 -0.90 10.25
C TRP A 67 14.25 -0.77 10.95
N LYS A 68 14.80 -1.88 11.46
CA LYS A 68 16.13 -1.88 12.11
C LYS A 68 17.24 -1.37 11.17
N LYS A 69 17.22 -1.78 9.90
CA LYS A 69 18.18 -1.29 8.90
C LYS A 69 18.00 0.22 8.67
N ALA A 70 16.74 0.65 8.57
CA ALA A 70 16.39 2.03 8.33
C ALA A 70 16.77 2.92 9.51
N GLU A 71 16.69 2.44 10.76
CA GLU A 71 17.14 3.17 11.95
C GLU A 71 18.65 3.41 11.93
N ILE A 72 19.43 2.41 11.52
CA ILE A 72 20.88 2.54 11.36
C ILE A 72 21.17 3.61 10.32
N LYS A 73 20.54 3.49 9.14
CA LYS A 73 20.76 4.43 8.05
C LYS A 73 20.29 5.85 8.41
N TRP A 74 19.16 5.98 9.10
CA TRP A 74 18.65 7.25 9.58
C TRP A 74 19.64 7.92 10.53
N LYS A 75 20.23 7.18 11.49
CA LYS A 75 21.25 7.72 12.39
C LYS A 75 22.47 8.27 11.66
N GLU A 76 22.88 7.67 10.54
CA GLU A 76 23.98 8.16 9.72
C GLU A 76 23.66 9.50 9.04
N ILE A 77 22.45 9.65 8.49
CA ILE A 77 22.09 10.79 7.63
C ILE A 77 21.40 11.92 8.41
N LYS A 78 20.87 11.66 9.61
CA LYS A 78 19.96 12.60 10.27
C LYS A 78 20.60 13.92 10.65
N ASN A 79 21.90 13.92 10.94
CA ASN A 79 22.65 15.12 11.31
C ASN A 79 23.01 16.00 10.11
N CYS A 80 22.75 15.55 8.88
CA CYS A 80 23.02 16.31 7.66
C CYS A 80 21.82 17.19 7.23
N MET A 81 20.78 17.29 8.05
CA MET A 81 19.58 18.07 7.71
C MET A 81 18.98 18.79 8.93
N SER A 82 18.31 19.90 8.66
CA SER A 82 17.31 20.47 9.56
C SER A 82 15.94 19.89 9.25
N TYR A 83 15.13 19.67 10.29
CA TYR A 83 13.76 19.18 10.15
C TYR A 83 12.78 20.16 10.81
N PRO A 84 11.52 20.21 10.34
CA PRO A 84 10.49 21.03 10.95
C PRO A 84 10.16 20.56 12.37
N GLN A 85 9.57 21.46 13.16
CA GLN A 85 9.10 21.15 14.51
C GLN A 85 8.14 19.95 14.48
N GLY A 86 8.32 19.02 15.43
CA GLY A 86 7.52 17.79 15.52
C GLY A 86 8.04 16.63 14.66
N PHE A 87 8.99 16.87 13.76
CA PHE A 87 9.69 15.77 13.07
C PHE A 87 10.68 15.09 14.03
N HIS A 88 10.72 13.76 14.04
CA HIS A 88 11.54 12.97 14.96
C HIS A 88 11.95 11.63 14.34
N ASP A 89 12.71 10.82 15.08
CA ASP A 89 13.39 9.65 14.54
C ASP A 89 12.43 8.63 13.89
N PHE A 90 11.24 8.36 14.44
CA PHE A 90 10.28 7.46 13.78
C PHE A 90 9.85 7.96 12.38
N HIS A 91 9.70 9.28 12.17
CA HIS A 91 9.36 9.86 10.87
C HIS A 91 10.48 9.65 9.85
N GLY A 92 11.72 9.95 10.25
CA GLY A 92 12.89 9.75 9.40
C GLY A 92 13.14 8.29 9.07
N THR A 93 13.04 7.41 10.07
CA THR A 93 13.17 5.96 9.89
C THR A 93 12.10 5.41 8.95
N ALA A 94 10.84 5.84 9.07
CA ALA A 94 9.76 5.39 8.20
C ALA A 94 10.00 5.75 6.73
N LEU A 95 10.48 6.98 6.46
CA LEU A 95 10.88 7.40 5.11
C LEU A 95 11.99 6.53 4.55
N VAL A 96 13.07 6.33 5.32
CA VAL A 96 14.21 5.51 4.88
C VAL A 96 13.76 4.08 4.62
N ALA A 97 12.99 3.47 5.53
CA ALA A 97 12.47 2.13 5.39
C ALA A 97 11.61 1.98 4.12
N TYR A 98 10.77 2.97 3.80
CA TYR A 98 9.97 2.95 2.58
C TYR A 98 10.83 2.91 1.31
N THR A 99 12.03 3.50 1.30
CA THR A 99 12.96 3.40 0.15
C THR A 99 13.72 2.07 0.07
N GLY A 100 13.52 1.19 1.06
CA GLY A 100 14.11 -0.14 1.16
C GLY A 100 13.30 -1.21 0.45
N GLU A 101 13.31 -2.44 0.97
CA GLU A 101 12.62 -3.58 0.35
C GLU A 101 11.12 -3.67 0.72
N ILE A 102 10.70 -2.98 1.79
CA ILE A 102 9.34 -3.12 2.34
C ILE A 102 8.25 -2.47 1.47
N PHE A 103 8.64 -1.54 0.58
CA PHE A 103 7.68 -0.73 -0.19
C PHE A 103 6.69 -1.57 -1.00
N ARG A 104 7.11 -2.73 -1.53
CA ARG A 104 6.24 -3.58 -2.35
C ARG A 104 5.07 -4.15 -1.54
N SER A 105 5.37 -4.84 -0.46
CA SER A 105 4.36 -5.46 0.39
C SER A 105 3.56 -4.42 1.18
N PHE A 106 4.18 -3.31 1.58
CA PHE A 106 3.47 -2.18 2.18
C PHE A 106 2.44 -1.57 1.22
N ASN A 107 2.85 -1.28 -0.02
CA ASN A 107 1.97 -0.69 -1.02
C ASN A 107 0.83 -1.63 -1.44
N GLU A 108 1.11 -2.94 -1.52
CA GLU A 108 0.11 -3.98 -1.76
C GLU A 108 -0.92 -4.04 -0.62
N ALA A 109 -0.45 -4.16 0.63
CA ALA A 109 -1.33 -4.19 1.80
C ALA A 109 -2.17 -2.90 1.93
N THR A 110 -1.59 -1.75 1.56
CA THR A 110 -2.32 -0.47 1.53
C THR A 110 -3.39 -0.48 0.45
N ARG A 111 -3.09 -0.94 -0.77
CA ARG A 111 -4.03 -1.00 -1.90
C ARG A 111 -5.22 -1.92 -1.64
N GLU A 112 -4.99 -3.01 -0.92
CA GLU A 112 -5.96 -4.09 -0.68
C GLU A 112 -6.62 -4.03 0.70
N PHE A 113 -6.38 -2.98 1.47
CA PHE A 113 -6.81 -2.88 2.87
C PHE A 113 -8.28 -3.23 3.10
N LYS A 114 -9.20 -2.66 2.30
CA LYS A 114 -10.64 -2.92 2.47
C LYS A 114 -11.03 -4.36 2.16
N VAL A 115 -10.24 -5.06 1.36
CA VAL A 115 -10.47 -6.47 1.01
C VAL A 115 -10.12 -7.38 2.19
N ASN A 116 -9.04 -7.06 2.90
CA ASN A 116 -8.60 -7.84 4.07
C ASN A 116 -7.95 -6.95 5.15
N PRO A 117 -8.75 -6.20 5.94
CA PRO A 117 -8.22 -5.24 6.90
C PRO A 117 -7.49 -5.93 8.07
N GLY A 118 -7.86 -7.17 8.40
CA GLY A 118 -7.25 -7.95 9.48
C GLY A 118 -5.77 -8.27 9.21
N ASN A 119 -5.37 -8.34 7.93
CA ASN A 119 -4.00 -8.61 7.51
C ASN A 119 -3.15 -7.32 7.34
N PHE A 120 -3.66 -6.16 7.77
CA PHE A 120 -2.92 -4.90 7.69
C PHE A 120 -1.96 -4.75 8.90
N HIS A 121 -0.74 -5.22 8.70
CA HIS A 121 0.35 -5.18 9.70
C HIS A 121 1.36 -4.05 9.41
N TYR A 122 0.83 -2.85 9.15
CA TYR A 122 1.55 -1.62 8.85
C TYR A 122 0.88 -0.38 9.48
N LYS A 123 0.13 -0.56 10.57
CA LYS A 123 -0.69 0.50 11.19
C LYS A 123 0.14 1.72 11.59
N ALA A 124 1.19 1.52 12.38
CA ALA A 124 2.07 2.60 12.82
C ALA A 124 3.03 3.02 11.71
N PHE A 125 3.47 2.08 10.87
CA PHE A 125 4.33 2.40 9.73
C PHE A 125 3.65 3.39 8.77
N HIS A 126 2.38 3.13 8.42
CA HIS A 126 1.56 4.03 7.61
C HIS A 126 1.40 5.40 8.28
N TYR A 127 1.17 5.43 9.60
CA TYR A 127 1.07 6.68 10.35
C TYR A 127 2.33 7.52 10.26
N TYR A 128 3.48 6.96 10.66
CA TYR A 128 4.74 7.69 10.66
C TYR A 128 5.14 8.15 9.26
N LEU A 129 4.91 7.33 8.23
CA LEU A 129 5.19 7.71 6.85
C LEU A 129 4.28 8.86 6.38
N THR A 130 2.98 8.78 6.67
CA THR A 130 2.01 9.84 6.35
C THR A 130 2.39 11.14 7.05
N ARG A 131 2.67 11.06 8.36
CA ARG A 131 3.00 12.23 9.17
C ARG A 131 4.32 12.86 8.76
N ALA A 132 5.31 12.05 8.38
CA ALA A 132 6.58 12.52 7.84
C ALA A 132 6.38 13.38 6.58
N LEU A 133 5.56 12.92 5.62
CA LEU A 133 5.26 13.70 4.42
C LEU A 133 4.50 14.99 4.74
N GLN A 134 3.51 14.94 5.64
CA GLN A 134 2.76 16.13 6.07
C GLN A 134 3.66 17.20 6.70
N LEU A 135 4.61 16.79 7.54
CA LEU A 135 5.55 17.70 8.19
C LEU A 135 6.56 18.28 7.21
N LEU A 136 7.04 17.49 6.25
CA LEU A 136 8.05 17.91 5.27
C LEU A 136 7.48 18.64 4.04
N SER A 137 6.16 18.65 3.86
CA SER A 137 5.53 19.33 2.74
C SER A 137 5.82 20.83 2.79
N ASP A 138 6.28 21.38 1.67
CA ASP A 138 6.54 22.81 1.48
C ASP A 138 5.50 23.48 0.56
N GLN A 139 4.39 22.77 0.28
CA GLN A 139 3.28 23.18 -0.59
C GLN A 139 3.66 23.49 -2.04
N ARG A 140 4.89 23.15 -2.47
CA ARG A 140 5.31 23.34 -3.86
C ARG A 140 4.92 22.15 -4.71
N CYS A 141 4.49 22.45 -5.93
CA CYS A 141 4.21 21.44 -6.93
C CYS A 141 5.49 21.05 -7.69
N SER A 142 5.59 19.78 -8.08
CA SER A 142 6.72 19.21 -8.81
C SER A 142 6.23 18.35 -9.97
N ALA A 143 6.89 18.49 -11.12
CA ALA A 143 6.74 17.56 -12.23
C ALA A 143 7.67 16.36 -12.00
N VAL A 144 7.07 15.17 -11.93
CA VAL A 144 7.75 13.92 -11.58
C VAL A 144 7.32 12.79 -12.50
N TYR A 145 8.09 11.71 -12.50
CA TYR A 145 7.95 10.61 -13.43
C TYR A 145 7.94 9.28 -12.70
N ARG A 146 7.12 8.33 -13.17
CA ARG A 146 7.09 6.97 -12.63
C ARG A 146 6.92 5.97 -13.77
N GLY A 147 7.93 5.12 -13.99
CA GLY A 147 7.81 3.98 -14.88
C GLY A 147 7.34 2.73 -14.14
N THR A 148 6.59 1.88 -14.85
CA THR A 148 6.19 0.56 -14.37
C THR A 148 6.00 -0.40 -15.54
N ASN A 149 6.33 -1.67 -15.32
CA ASN A 149 6.11 -2.74 -16.29
C ASN A 149 4.63 -3.18 -16.38
N VAL A 150 3.77 -2.64 -15.51
CA VAL A 150 2.33 -2.89 -15.53
C VAL A 150 1.66 -1.94 -16.53
N LYS A 151 0.76 -2.47 -17.36
CA LYS A 151 -0.06 -1.65 -18.26
C LYS A 151 -1.26 -1.09 -17.49
N PHE A 152 -1.29 0.22 -17.31
CA PHE A 152 -2.45 0.94 -16.80
C PHE A 152 -3.28 1.52 -17.95
N LEU A 153 -4.60 1.50 -17.78
CA LEU A 153 -5.55 2.09 -18.70
C LEU A 153 -6.41 3.11 -17.97
N TYR A 154 -6.82 4.14 -18.69
CA TYR A 154 -7.76 5.15 -18.23
C TYR A 154 -9.05 5.03 -19.04
N THR A 155 -10.19 5.12 -18.35
CA THR A 155 -11.53 4.97 -18.96
C THR A 155 -11.93 6.15 -19.85
N GLY A 156 -11.15 7.24 -19.83
CA GLY A 156 -11.43 8.48 -20.55
C GLY A 156 -12.25 9.49 -19.74
N THR A 157 -12.73 9.13 -18.55
CA THR A 157 -13.51 10.01 -17.68
C THR A 157 -13.24 9.75 -16.19
N GLY A 158 -13.53 10.75 -15.37
CA GLY A 158 -13.36 10.69 -13.92
C GLY A 158 -11.95 11.08 -13.45
N SER A 159 -11.82 11.25 -12.14
CA SER A 159 -10.54 11.54 -11.51
C SER A 159 -9.82 10.25 -11.13
N VAL A 160 -8.51 10.34 -10.94
CA VAL A 160 -7.66 9.20 -10.60
C VAL A 160 -6.97 9.46 -9.27
N ARG A 161 -6.84 8.41 -8.47
CA ARG A 161 -6.10 8.39 -7.20
C ARG A 161 -5.41 7.05 -7.03
N PHE A 162 -4.18 7.05 -6.54
CA PHE A 162 -3.44 5.80 -6.32
C PHE A 162 -3.87 5.06 -5.05
N GLY A 163 -4.31 5.78 -4.00
CA GLY A 163 -4.71 5.23 -2.71
C GLY A 163 -3.55 4.76 -1.84
N GLN A 164 -2.59 4.05 -2.43
CA GLN A 164 -1.29 3.75 -1.83
C GLN A 164 -0.29 4.90 -1.99
N PHE A 165 0.79 4.86 -1.20
CA PHE A 165 1.96 5.70 -1.45
C PHE A 165 2.56 5.39 -2.83
N THR A 166 3.04 6.45 -3.49
CA THR A 166 3.53 6.36 -4.86
C THR A 166 4.89 7.00 -4.99
N SER A 167 5.92 6.16 -5.17
CA SER A 167 7.27 6.62 -5.53
C SER A 167 7.29 7.16 -6.95
N SER A 168 7.93 8.30 -7.13
CA SER A 168 8.21 8.92 -8.42
C SER A 168 9.62 9.52 -8.38
N SER A 169 10.14 9.98 -9.53
CA SER A 169 11.46 10.60 -9.63
C SER A 169 11.35 11.95 -10.33
N LEU A 170 12.17 12.92 -9.91
CA LEU A 170 12.39 14.15 -10.68
C LEU A 170 13.10 13.87 -12.03
N SER A 171 13.75 12.71 -12.16
CA SER A 171 14.50 12.33 -13.33
C SER A 171 13.71 11.38 -14.23
N TRP A 172 13.34 11.86 -15.42
CA TRP A 172 12.78 11.02 -16.47
C TRP A 172 13.65 9.79 -16.73
N LYS A 173 14.97 9.98 -16.81
CA LYS A 173 15.94 8.91 -17.06
C LYS A 173 15.87 7.80 -16.01
N VAL A 174 15.74 8.15 -14.73
CA VAL A 174 15.58 7.17 -13.64
C VAL A 174 14.26 6.43 -13.80
N ALA A 175 13.15 7.15 -13.99
CA ALA A 175 11.83 6.54 -14.10
C ALA A 175 11.70 5.60 -15.30
N THR A 176 12.40 5.86 -16.40
CA THR A 176 12.36 5.04 -17.63
C THR A 176 13.53 4.08 -17.78
N SER A 177 14.39 3.92 -16.77
CA SER A 177 15.47 2.93 -16.79
C SER A 177 15.12 1.68 -15.99
N GLN A 178 15.91 0.62 -16.20
CA GLN A 178 15.89 -0.53 -15.29
C GLN A 178 16.31 -0.08 -13.87
N PRO A 179 15.75 -0.70 -12.82
CA PRO A 179 14.81 -1.83 -12.86
C PRO A 179 13.32 -1.43 -12.98
N TYR A 180 12.97 -0.14 -12.97
CA TYR A 180 11.57 0.30 -12.87
C TYR A 180 10.78 0.10 -14.16
N PHE A 181 11.45 0.25 -15.31
CA PHE A 181 10.82 0.17 -16.62
C PHE A 181 11.69 -0.62 -17.61
N ASN A 182 11.08 -1.58 -18.30
CA ASN A 182 11.75 -2.46 -19.25
C ASN A 182 11.47 -2.08 -20.73
N GLY A 183 10.83 -0.94 -20.98
CA GLY A 183 10.39 -0.51 -22.31
C GLY A 183 8.94 -0.87 -22.64
N GLN A 184 8.27 -1.66 -21.80
CA GLN A 184 6.86 -2.02 -21.91
C GLN A 184 6.11 -1.71 -20.61
N GLY A 185 4.81 -1.41 -20.70
CA GLY A 185 3.99 -1.07 -19.54
C GLY A 185 3.48 0.37 -19.61
N THR A 186 3.62 1.10 -18.51
CA THR A 186 3.16 2.49 -18.40
C THR A 186 4.24 3.41 -17.84
N VAL A 187 4.35 4.60 -18.42
CA VAL A 187 5.10 5.73 -17.86
C VAL A 187 4.14 6.83 -17.46
N PHE A 188 4.13 7.18 -16.18
CA PHE A 188 3.35 8.29 -15.64
C PHE A 188 4.17 9.57 -15.66
N ILE A 189 3.54 10.66 -16.12
CA ILE A 189 4.02 12.04 -15.98
C ILE A 189 3.07 12.72 -15.00
N ILE A 190 3.55 13.08 -13.82
CA ILE A 190 2.70 13.49 -12.71
C ILE A 190 3.08 14.90 -12.31
N ASN A 191 2.09 15.79 -12.24
CA ASN A 191 2.22 17.05 -11.53
C ASN A 191 1.62 16.85 -10.13
N THR A 192 2.47 16.82 -9.10
CA THR A 192 2.08 16.57 -7.71
C THR A 192 2.32 17.82 -6.87
N CYS A 193 1.42 18.17 -5.96
CA CYS A 193 1.57 19.27 -4.99
C CYS A 193 1.65 18.79 -3.54
N LEU A 194 1.40 17.50 -3.30
CA LEU A 194 1.57 16.84 -2.01
C LEU A 194 2.82 15.96 -1.94
N GLY A 195 3.48 15.71 -3.08
CA GLY A 195 4.72 14.95 -3.14
C GLY A 195 5.87 15.65 -2.42
N VAL A 196 6.67 14.87 -1.68
CA VAL A 196 7.86 15.38 -0.98
C VAL A 196 9.12 14.78 -1.59
N HIS A 197 10.11 15.63 -1.87
CA HIS A 197 11.43 15.17 -2.31
C HIS A 197 12.21 14.55 -1.15
N ILE A 198 12.28 13.22 -1.11
CA ILE A 198 12.81 12.43 0.00
C ILE A 198 14.22 11.92 -0.24
N LYS A 199 14.94 12.44 -1.24
CA LYS A 199 16.34 12.07 -1.56
C LYS A 199 17.23 11.99 -0.32
N ARG A 200 17.10 12.94 0.60
CA ARG A 200 17.95 12.99 1.79
C ARG A 200 17.58 11.95 2.85
N CYS A 201 16.38 11.34 2.76
CA CYS A 201 15.86 10.30 3.63
C CYS A 201 15.73 8.96 2.89
N SER A 202 16.66 8.63 1.99
CA SER A 202 16.58 7.46 1.12
C SER A 202 17.86 6.61 1.18
N TYR A 203 17.73 5.29 1.00
CA TYR A 203 18.88 4.42 0.73
C TYR A 203 19.53 4.70 -0.63
N LYS A 204 18.76 5.24 -1.59
CA LYS A 204 19.13 5.40 -3.00
C LYS A 204 18.96 6.86 -3.42
N THR A 205 19.87 7.70 -2.95
CA THR A 205 19.84 9.15 -3.19
C THR A 205 19.89 9.52 -4.68
N ASN A 206 20.38 8.63 -5.54
CA ASN A 206 20.44 8.80 -6.99
C ASN A 206 19.08 8.61 -7.70
N GLU A 207 18.05 8.12 -7.00
CA GLU A 207 16.70 7.99 -7.56
C GLU A 207 15.99 9.34 -7.68
N GLU A 208 16.48 10.41 -7.03
CA GLU A 208 15.81 11.73 -6.95
C GLU A 208 14.32 11.57 -6.58
N GLU A 209 14.06 10.71 -5.59
CA GLU A 209 12.72 10.22 -5.29
C GLU A 209 11.84 11.32 -4.70
N VAL A 210 10.67 11.50 -5.30
CA VAL A 210 9.55 12.25 -4.75
C VAL A 210 8.47 11.25 -4.35
N LEU A 211 8.14 11.22 -3.07
CA LEU A 211 7.13 10.32 -2.52
C LEU A 211 5.80 11.06 -2.41
N ILE A 212 4.78 10.51 -3.08
CA ILE A 212 3.44 11.09 -3.16
C ILE A 212 2.50 10.33 -2.22
N PRO A 213 1.76 11.01 -1.33
CA PRO A 213 0.75 10.36 -0.51
C PRO A 213 -0.43 9.86 -1.35
N GLY A 214 -1.05 8.76 -0.93
CA GLY A 214 -2.13 8.11 -1.67
C GLY A 214 -3.46 8.86 -1.74
N TYR A 215 -3.59 9.98 -1.01
CA TYR A 215 -4.79 10.83 -0.97
C TYR A 215 -4.76 12.04 -1.90
N GLU A 216 -3.70 12.20 -2.72
CA GLU A 216 -3.72 13.18 -3.83
C GLU A 216 -4.58 12.67 -4.98
N VAL A 217 -5.50 13.52 -5.45
CA VAL A 217 -6.41 13.22 -6.56
C VAL A 217 -6.01 14.03 -7.78
N TYR A 218 -6.00 13.39 -8.94
CA TYR A 218 -5.73 14.05 -10.22
C TYR A 218 -7.01 14.18 -11.03
N HIS A 219 -7.42 15.42 -11.26
CA HIS A 219 -8.67 15.73 -11.96
C HIS A 219 -8.52 15.76 -13.49
N LYS A 220 -7.29 15.92 -13.99
CA LYS A 220 -6.98 15.93 -15.41
C LYS A 220 -6.07 14.76 -15.75
N VAL A 221 -6.59 13.83 -16.55
CA VAL A 221 -5.87 12.64 -16.99
C VAL A 221 -5.86 12.60 -18.51
N THR A 222 -4.68 12.46 -19.10
CA THR A 222 -4.51 12.26 -20.54
C THR A 222 -3.70 11.02 -20.82
N THR A 223 -4.05 10.28 -21.86
CA THR A 223 -3.38 9.05 -22.23
C THR A 223 -2.87 9.14 -23.67
N GLN A 224 -1.64 8.67 -23.88
CA GLN A 224 -1.03 8.55 -25.19
C GLN A 224 -0.39 7.17 -25.33
N THR A 225 -0.64 6.51 -26.46
CA THR A 225 0.09 5.29 -26.82
C THR A 225 1.39 5.69 -27.51
N VAL A 226 2.53 5.35 -26.91
CA VAL A 226 3.85 5.47 -27.50
C VAL A 226 4.27 4.10 -28.02
N LYS A 227 5.11 4.05 -29.07
CA LYS A 227 5.57 2.77 -29.63
C LYS A 227 6.26 1.92 -28.54
N GLY A 228 5.54 0.91 -28.03
CA GLY A 228 6.01 -0.02 -27.00
C GLY A 228 5.36 0.13 -25.61
N TYR A 229 4.78 1.30 -25.27
CA TYR A 229 4.24 1.56 -23.92
C TYR A 229 3.15 2.64 -23.89
N ILE A 230 2.48 2.75 -22.75
CA ILE A 230 1.41 3.75 -22.53
C ILE A 230 1.99 4.89 -21.70
N GLN A 231 1.80 6.14 -22.14
CA GLN A 231 2.08 7.31 -21.35
C GLN A 231 0.79 7.86 -20.76
N ILE A 232 0.78 8.11 -19.45
CA ILE A 232 -0.37 8.71 -18.74
C ILE A 232 0.10 9.97 -18.04
N SER A 233 -0.48 11.12 -18.38
CA SER A 233 -0.23 12.35 -17.65
C SER A 233 -1.33 12.58 -16.61
N LEU A 234 -0.92 12.87 -15.38
CA LEU A 234 -1.77 13.16 -14.23
C LEU A 234 -1.51 14.60 -13.80
N ASP A 235 -2.54 15.44 -13.85
CA ASP A 235 -2.45 16.87 -13.61
C ASP A 235 -3.70 17.38 -12.88
N SER A 236 -3.70 18.67 -12.54
CA SER A 236 -4.70 19.30 -11.66
C SER A 236 -4.82 18.53 -10.33
N PRO A 237 -3.70 18.39 -9.57
CA PRO A 237 -3.70 17.69 -8.30
C PRO A 237 -4.50 18.46 -7.25
N GLU A 238 -5.25 17.73 -6.42
CA GLU A 238 -5.97 18.27 -5.27
C GLU A 238 -5.83 17.32 -4.06
N ARG A 239 -5.64 17.90 -2.87
CA ARG A 239 -5.85 17.16 -1.62
C ARG A 239 -7.35 16.93 -1.44
N LYS A 240 -7.81 15.68 -1.53
CA LYS A 240 -9.19 15.32 -1.19
C LYS A 240 -9.26 14.61 0.16
N LYS A 241 -10.42 14.69 0.80
CA LYS A 241 -10.74 13.91 1.99
C LYS A 241 -10.64 12.41 1.68
N SER A 242 -10.05 11.67 2.61
CA SER A 242 -9.87 10.21 2.52
C SER A 242 -11.13 9.42 2.87
N ASN A 243 -11.16 8.15 2.45
CA ASN A 243 -12.20 7.20 2.83
C ASN A 243 -12.07 6.79 4.30
N PHE A 244 -10.84 6.67 4.78
CA PHE A 244 -10.50 6.36 6.16
C PHE A 244 -9.97 7.62 6.87
N ASN A 245 -10.29 7.75 8.16
CA ASN A 245 -9.72 8.78 9.01
C ASN A 245 -9.59 8.27 10.44
N CYS A 246 -8.40 8.41 11.03
CA CYS A 246 -8.12 8.12 12.43
C CYS A 246 -8.48 6.71 12.89
N VAL A 247 -8.38 5.71 12.00
CA VAL A 247 -8.89 4.34 12.23
C VAL A 247 -8.25 3.68 13.46
N TYR A 248 -6.99 3.99 13.73
CA TYR A 248 -6.22 3.38 14.83
C TYR A 248 -5.92 4.32 16.00
N SER A 249 -6.55 5.51 16.05
CA SER A 249 -6.28 6.54 17.08
C SER A 249 -6.72 6.14 18.48
N GLY A 250 -7.76 5.32 18.63
CA GLY A 250 -8.30 4.89 19.93
C GLY A 250 -9.28 5.86 20.57
N SER A 251 -9.41 7.07 20.03
CA SER A 251 -10.57 7.91 20.25
C SER A 251 -11.79 7.22 19.64
N THR A 252 -12.91 7.23 20.36
CA THR A 252 -14.19 6.59 20.04
C THR A 252 -14.89 7.19 18.81
N GLN A 253 -14.20 7.28 17.67
CA GLN A 253 -14.88 7.22 16.39
C GLN A 253 -15.07 5.75 16.07
N ALA A 254 -16.28 5.28 16.31
CA ALA A 254 -16.78 4.02 15.81
C ALA A 254 -16.69 4.03 14.27
N VAL A 255 -15.51 3.74 13.73
CA VAL A 255 -15.42 3.11 12.42
C VAL A 255 -16.22 1.83 12.59
N LYS A 256 -17.33 1.72 11.85
CA LYS A 256 -18.11 0.48 11.71
C LYS A 256 -17.24 -0.59 11.05
N ILE A 257 -16.22 -1.09 11.75
CA ILE A 257 -15.52 -2.32 11.42
C ILE A 257 -16.53 -3.48 11.45
N SER A 258 -17.62 -3.33 12.20
CA SER A 258 -18.78 -4.24 12.18
C SER A 258 -19.43 -4.43 10.80
N SER A 259 -19.21 -3.56 9.82
CA SER A 259 -19.70 -3.78 8.44
C SER A 259 -18.72 -4.49 7.51
N LEU A 260 -17.47 -4.73 7.94
CA LEU A 260 -16.51 -5.54 7.19
C LEU A 260 -16.44 -7.00 7.67
N GLU A 261 -16.84 -7.28 8.91
CA GLU A 261 -16.79 -8.63 9.49
C GLU A 261 -18.13 -9.38 9.47
N SER A 262 -19.24 -8.76 9.01
CA SER A 262 -20.58 -9.38 9.07
C SER A 262 -21.06 -9.95 7.73
N ARG A 263 -20.32 -10.88 7.13
CA ARG A 263 -20.88 -11.87 6.20
C ARG A 263 -20.16 -13.21 6.34
N GLU A 264 -20.22 -13.77 7.53
CA GLU A 264 -20.47 -15.19 7.76
C GLU A 264 -20.66 -15.40 9.27
N SER A 265 -21.92 -15.37 9.71
CA SER A 265 -22.26 -15.73 11.08
C SER A 265 -22.02 -17.23 11.25
N CYS A 266 -20.93 -17.57 11.93
CA CYS A 266 -20.64 -18.95 12.34
C CYS A 266 -21.73 -19.51 13.28
N ALA A 267 -22.62 -18.67 13.83
CA ALA A 267 -23.76 -19.11 14.65
C ALA A 267 -24.86 -19.82 13.83
N SER A 268 -25.00 -19.56 12.53
CA SER A 268 -25.98 -20.26 11.69
C SER A 268 -25.57 -21.69 11.31
N LEU A 269 -24.27 -21.99 11.26
CA LEU A 269 -23.77 -23.34 10.97
C LEU A 269 -23.94 -24.28 12.16
N PHE A 270 -23.78 -23.81 13.40
CA PHE A 270 -24.00 -24.64 14.59
C PHE A 270 -25.48 -25.01 14.78
N LEU A 271 -26.42 -24.12 14.48
CA LEU A 271 -27.85 -24.42 14.56
C LEU A 271 -28.32 -25.41 13.47
N VAL A 272 -27.80 -25.30 12.25
CA VAL A 272 -28.13 -26.25 11.16
C VAL A 272 -27.51 -27.63 11.44
N VAL A 273 -26.31 -27.71 11.99
CA VAL A 273 -25.67 -28.98 12.38
C VAL A 273 -26.40 -29.63 13.57
N LEU A 274 -26.83 -28.85 14.57
CA LEU A 274 -27.61 -29.37 15.71
C LEU A 274 -29.00 -29.86 15.29
N LEU A 275 -29.69 -29.14 14.40
CA LEU A 275 -30.98 -29.58 13.86
C LEU A 275 -30.84 -30.82 12.96
N GLY A 276 -29.77 -30.91 12.16
CA GLY A 276 -29.47 -32.09 11.35
C GLY A 276 -29.17 -33.34 12.19
N LEU A 277 -28.43 -33.19 13.29
CA LEU A 277 -28.14 -34.28 14.24
C LEU A 277 -29.39 -34.74 15.01
N LEU A 278 -30.28 -33.81 15.37
CA LEU A 278 -31.57 -34.14 16.01
C LEU A 278 -32.50 -34.92 15.07
N VAL A 279 -32.56 -34.56 13.78
CA VAL A 279 -33.38 -35.29 12.79
C VAL A 279 -32.85 -36.71 12.55
N GLN A 280 -31.53 -36.91 12.51
CA GLN A 280 -30.93 -38.25 12.37
C GLN A 280 -31.20 -39.17 13.58
N GLN A 281 -31.26 -38.62 14.80
CA GLN A 281 -31.60 -39.42 15.99
C GLN A 281 -33.08 -39.81 16.04
N LEU A 282 -33.99 -38.97 15.53
CA LEU A 282 -35.42 -39.30 15.45
C LEU A 282 -35.71 -40.39 14.40
N THR A 283 -34.98 -40.42 13.28
CA THR A 283 -35.17 -41.46 12.25
C THR A 283 -34.64 -42.85 12.63
N LEU A 284 -33.78 -42.94 13.65
CA LEU A 284 -33.22 -44.21 14.15
C LEU A 284 -34.04 -44.83 15.29
N ALA A 285 -35.04 -44.13 15.81
CA ALA A 285 -35.91 -44.62 16.88
C ALA A 285 -37.24 -45.24 16.37
N GLU A 286 -37.49 -45.21 15.05
CA GLU A 286 -38.69 -45.78 14.41
C GLU A 286 -38.37 -46.96 13.45
N LEU A 287 -37.27 -47.69 13.69
CA LEU A 287 -36.92 -48.93 12.97
C LEU A 287 -36.66 -50.09 13.95
#